data_AF-A0A8T6SJA5-F1
#
_entry.id   AF-A0A8T6SJA5-F1
#
_cell.length_a   1.000
_cell.length_b   1.000
_cell.length_c   1.000
_cell.angle_alpha   90.00
_cell.angle_beta   90.00
_cell.angle_gamma   90.00
#
_symmetry.space_group_name_H-M   'P 1'
#
loop_
_entity.id
_entity.type
_entity.pdbx_description
1 polymer ?
#
loop_
_entity_poly.entity_id
_entity_poly.type
_entity_poly.pdbx_seq_one_letter_code
_entity_poly.pdbx_strand_id
1 'polypeptide(L)'
;MEQSKVINFNRGVPASETLPTQKIAESCVAILKEDGKTILQYYSAQGYSPLRELLAEQVGHHTSKDQILLGNGSLQILNIITNVLLKPGDTVLVESPTYDRAITTFSRRGVEVIGIPLEENGPDLAAFR
;
A
#
# COMPACT_ATOMS: atom_id res chain seq x y z
N MET A 1 25.17 -23.18 -16.02
CA MET A 1 23.74 -23.36 -16.34
C MET A 1 23.33 -22.18 -17.18
N GLU A 2 22.96 -22.43 -18.42
CA GLU A 2 22.60 -21.43 -19.42
C GLU A 2 21.27 -20.79 -18.98
N GLN A 3 21.33 -19.53 -18.54
CA GLN A 3 20.13 -18.76 -18.20
C GLN A 3 19.35 -18.55 -19.50
N SER A 4 18.19 -19.20 -19.60
CA SER A 4 17.22 -18.90 -20.65
C SER A 4 16.94 -17.39 -20.64
N LYS A 5 17.16 -16.71 -21.77
CA LYS A 5 16.91 -15.27 -21.98
C LYS A 5 15.40 -14.99 -22.04
N VAL A 6 14.68 -15.33 -20.97
CA VAL A 6 13.27 -15.00 -20.82
C VAL A 6 13.17 -13.52 -20.48
N ILE A 7 12.54 -12.73 -21.33
CA ILE A 7 12.14 -11.36 -21.03
C ILE A 7 10.75 -11.41 -20.42
N ASN A 8 10.60 -10.92 -19.18
CA ASN A 8 9.37 -11.06 -18.43
C ASN A 8 8.66 -9.72 -18.24
N PHE A 9 7.44 -9.61 -18.79
CA PHE A 9 6.57 -8.44 -18.68
C PHE A 9 5.42 -8.62 -17.67
N ASN A 10 5.46 -9.65 -16.82
CA ASN A 10 4.32 -10.05 -15.98
C ASN A 10 4.26 -9.40 -14.59
N ARG A 11 5.29 -8.66 -14.17
CA ARG A 11 5.39 -8.12 -12.80
C ARG A 11 5.77 -6.64 -12.82
N GLY A 12 4.97 -5.83 -12.14
CA GLY A 12 5.29 -4.44 -11.82
C GLY A 12 6.18 -4.32 -10.59
N VAL A 13 7.33 -5.00 -10.58
CA VAL A 13 8.34 -4.82 -9.52
C VAL A 13 9.37 -3.77 -9.95
N PRO A 14 9.87 -2.91 -9.04
CA PRO A 14 10.92 -1.96 -9.38
C PRO A 14 12.17 -2.64 -9.95
N ALA A 15 12.88 -1.95 -10.85
CA ALA A 15 14.15 -2.42 -11.37
C ALA A 15 15.21 -2.48 -10.26
N SER A 16 16.08 -3.49 -10.29
CA SER A 16 17.00 -3.76 -9.18
C SER A 16 18.06 -2.66 -9.04
N GLU A 17 18.48 -2.09 -10.16
CA GLU A 17 19.44 -1.00 -10.27
C GLU A 17 18.94 0.33 -9.70
N THR A 18 17.62 0.50 -9.50
CA THR A 18 17.06 1.71 -8.89
C THR A 18 17.04 1.66 -7.37
N LEU A 19 17.36 0.51 -6.77
CA LEU A 19 17.33 0.33 -5.32
C LEU A 19 18.56 0.99 -4.67
N PRO A 20 18.37 1.98 -3.77
CA PRO A 20 19.47 2.77 -3.22
C PRO A 20 20.15 2.05 -2.03
N THR A 21 20.73 0.88 -2.29
CA THR A 21 21.27 -0.04 -1.26
C THR A 21 22.26 0.63 -0.32
N GLN A 22 23.20 1.43 -0.85
CA GLN A 22 24.19 2.15 -0.04
C GLN A 22 23.54 3.18 0.89
N LYS A 23 22.61 4.00 0.38
CA LYS A 23 21.92 5.00 1.20
C LYS A 23 21.12 4.36 2.32
N ILE A 24 20.43 3.26 2.04
CA ILE A 24 19.67 2.50 3.05
C ILE A 24 20.62 1.99 4.15
N ALA A 25 21.77 1.42 3.78
CA ALA A 25 22.74 0.92 4.75
C ALA A 25 23.29 2.05 5.64
N GLU A 26 23.67 3.18 5.05
CA GLU A 26 24.15 4.36 5.77
C GLU A 26 23.10 4.91 6.74
N SER A 27 21.83 5.02 6.31
CA SER A 27 20.72 5.45 7.16
C SER A 27 20.47 4.50 8.33
N CYS A 28 20.52 3.18 8.11
CA CYS A 28 20.38 2.19 9.18
C CYS A 28 21.50 2.32 10.22
N VAL A 29 22.76 2.48 9.78
CA VAL A 29 23.89 2.66 10.70
C VAL A 29 23.75 3.96 11.49
N ALA A 30 23.34 5.05 10.85
CA ALA A 30 23.17 6.34 11.49
C ALA A 30 22.12 6.27 12.62
N ILE A 31 20.90 5.79 12.30
CA ILE A 31 19.81 5.78 13.29
C ILE A 31 20.08 4.79 14.44
N LEU A 32 20.75 3.66 14.18
CA LEU A 32 21.11 2.72 15.25
C LEU A 32 22.12 3.32 16.23
N LYS A 33 23.02 4.19 15.76
CA LYS A 33 23.97 4.91 16.62
C LYS A 33 23.30 6.05 17.39
N GLU A 34 22.37 6.75 16.75
CA GLU A 34 21.69 7.91 17.34
C GLU A 34 20.61 7.51 18.35
N ASP A 35 19.71 6.58 17.99
CA ASP A 35 18.53 6.23 18.78
C ASP A 35 18.15 4.74 18.67
N GLY A 36 19.16 3.86 18.64
CA GLY A 36 18.96 2.43 18.39
C GLY A 36 18.05 1.73 19.41
N LYS A 37 18.04 2.16 20.68
CA LYS A 37 17.17 1.56 21.71
C LYS A 37 15.69 1.81 21.44
N THR A 38 15.35 3.01 20.96
CA THR A 38 13.96 3.34 20.61
C THR A 38 13.56 2.60 19.34
N ILE A 39 14.40 2.61 18.30
CA ILE A 39 14.16 1.95 16.99
C ILE A 39 13.98 0.44 17.10
N LEU A 40 14.65 -0.20 18.05
CA LEU A 40 14.54 -1.65 18.26
C LEU A 40 13.44 -2.06 19.24
N GLN A 41 12.69 -1.12 19.81
CA GLN A 41 11.61 -1.39 20.75
C GLN A 41 10.24 -1.43 20.05
N TYR A 42 9.24 -1.98 20.74
CA TYR A 42 7.84 -1.84 20.34
C TYR A 42 7.44 -0.37 20.13
N TYR A 43 6.60 -0.17 19.13
CA TYR A 43 6.06 1.12 18.74
C TYR A 43 4.54 1.19 18.90
N SER A 44 4.01 2.40 18.83
CA SER A 44 2.58 2.66 18.68
C SER A 44 2.02 1.90 17.46
N ALA A 45 0.79 1.39 17.60
CA ALA A 45 0.09 0.68 16.53
C ALA A 45 -0.13 1.54 15.27
N GLN A 46 -0.10 2.86 15.41
CA GLN A 46 -0.23 3.78 14.28
C GLN A 46 1.08 3.94 13.48
N GLY A 47 2.22 3.53 14.05
CA GLY A 47 3.54 3.59 13.42
C GLY A 47 4.45 4.71 13.93
N TYR A 48 5.65 4.77 13.38
CA TYR A 48 6.71 5.70 13.76
C TYR A 48 6.30 7.18 13.56
N SER A 49 6.24 7.95 14.65
CA SER A 49 5.71 9.33 14.65
C SER A 49 6.43 10.26 13.68
N PRO A 50 7.78 10.31 13.63
CA PRO A 50 8.47 11.23 12.72
C PRO A 50 8.15 10.99 11.24
N LEU A 51 7.95 9.72 10.83
CA LEU A 51 7.53 9.42 9.46
C LEU A 51 6.07 9.84 9.21
N ARG A 52 5.19 9.70 10.20
CA ARG A 52 3.80 10.18 10.07
C ARG A 52 3.74 11.70 9.98
N GLU A 53 4.59 12.42 10.71
CA GLU A 53 4.71 13.89 10.62
C GLU A 53 5.18 14.31 9.23
N LEU A 54 6.25 13.70 8.72
CA LEU A 54 6.74 13.95 7.37
C LEU A 54 5.67 13.70 6.30
N LEU A 55 4.94 12.58 6.41
CA LEU A 55 3.88 12.25 5.46
C LEU A 55 2.70 13.25 5.56
N ALA A 56 2.38 13.73 6.76
CA ALA A 56 1.33 14.73 6.96
C ALA A 56 1.67 16.03 6.22
N GLU A 57 2.92 16.48 6.32
CA GLU A 57 3.44 17.63 5.59
C GLU A 57 3.39 17.41 4.07
N GLN A 58 3.71 16.21 3.59
CA GLN A 58 3.69 15.87 2.15
C GLN A 58 2.28 15.81 1.56
N VAL A 59 1.28 15.34 2.31
CA VAL A 59 -0.11 15.29 1.85
C VAL A 59 -0.71 16.70 1.77
N GLY A 60 -0.31 17.61 2.66
CA GLY A 60 -0.63 19.04 2.61
C GLY A 60 -1.09 19.63 3.94
N HIS A 61 -1.18 20.97 4.00
CA HIS A 61 -1.33 21.80 5.22
C HIS A 61 -2.55 21.52 6.13
N HIS A 62 -3.46 20.62 5.74
CA HIS A 62 -4.65 20.27 6.52
C HIS A 62 -4.66 18.83 7.04
N THR A 63 -3.55 18.09 6.88
CA THR A 63 -3.42 16.74 7.41
C THR A 63 -2.60 16.76 8.69
N SER A 64 -3.16 16.22 9.78
CA SER A 64 -2.40 15.91 11.00
C SER A 64 -1.79 14.52 10.91
N LYS A 65 -0.65 14.31 11.57
CA LYS A 65 -0.08 12.96 11.75
C LYS A 65 -1.11 11.97 12.31
N ASP A 66 -2.06 12.43 13.13
CA ASP A 66 -3.11 11.61 13.74
C ASP A 66 -4.07 11.00 12.71
N GLN A 67 -4.13 11.55 11.50
CA GLN A 67 -4.90 11.04 10.37
C GLN A 67 -4.11 10.04 9.51
N ILE A 68 -2.85 9.76 9.85
CA ILE A 68 -1.97 8.86 9.10
C ILE A 68 -1.76 7.56 9.88
N LEU A 69 -1.94 6.43 9.20
CA LEU A 69 -1.62 5.10 9.72
C LEU A 69 -0.53 4.49 8.83
N LEU A 70 0.59 4.07 9.43
CA LEU A 70 1.60 3.31 8.70
C LEU A 70 1.22 1.83 8.64
N GLY A 71 1.38 1.23 7.47
CA GLY A 71 1.20 -0.20 7.26
C GLY A 71 2.42 -0.87 6.66
N ASN A 72 2.51 -2.18 6.81
CA ASN A 72 3.49 -3.03 6.14
C ASN A 72 3.05 -3.30 4.69
N GLY A 73 3.03 -2.23 3.91
CA GLY A 73 2.53 -2.22 2.53
C GLY A 73 1.02 -1.97 2.42
N SER A 74 0.61 -1.53 1.23
CA SER A 74 -0.78 -1.11 0.94
C SER A 74 -1.79 -2.23 1.11
N LEU A 75 -1.41 -3.50 0.85
CA LEU A 75 -2.31 -4.65 1.02
C LEU A 75 -2.67 -4.92 2.48
N GLN A 76 -1.78 -4.64 3.44
CA GLN A 76 -2.14 -4.74 4.85
C GLN A 76 -3.21 -3.70 5.19
N ILE A 77 -3.03 -2.46 4.73
CA ILE A 77 -3.99 -1.37 4.93
C ILE A 77 -5.33 -1.72 4.28
N LEU A 78 -5.34 -2.21 3.04
CA LEU A 78 -6.57 -2.65 2.36
C LEU A 78 -7.30 -3.75 3.15
N ASN A 79 -6.56 -4.74 3.68
CA ASN A 79 -7.15 -5.79 4.50
C ASN A 79 -7.75 -5.24 5.80
N ILE A 80 -7.07 -4.30 6.48
CA ILE A 80 -7.59 -3.65 7.69
C ILE A 80 -8.89 -2.90 7.37
N ILE A 81 -8.89 -2.07 6.33
CA ILE A 81 -10.07 -1.31 5.89
C ILE A 81 -11.24 -2.25 5.56
N THR A 82 -10.97 -3.30 4.78
CA THR A 82 -11.97 -4.32 4.42
C THR A 82 -12.57 -5.00 5.65
N ASN A 83 -11.75 -5.33 6.65
CA ASN A 83 -12.21 -6.00 7.86
C ASN A 83 -13.01 -5.08 8.78
N VAL A 84 -12.63 -3.80 8.86
CA VAL A 84 -13.26 -2.82 9.76
C VAL A 84 -14.56 -2.29 9.18
N LEU A 85 -14.60 -2.02 7.87
CA LEU A 85 -15.73 -1.32 7.24
C LEU A 85 -16.78 -2.25 6.63
N LEU A 86 -16.41 -3.47 6.22
CA LEU A 86 -17.27 -4.33 5.40
C LEU A 86 -17.69 -5.60 6.14
N LYS A 87 -18.86 -6.12 5.77
CA LYS A 87 -19.47 -7.37 6.21
C LYS A 87 -19.66 -8.32 5.01
N PRO A 88 -19.79 -9.63 5.25
CA PRO A 88 -20.15 -10.56 4.18
C PRO A 88 -21.50 -10.18 3.58
N GLY A 89 -21.60 -10.20 2.26
CA GLY A 89 -22.77 -9.74 1.50
C GLY A 89 -22.79 -8.25 1.20
N ASP A 90 -21.89 -7.43 1.76
CA ASP A 90 -21.72 -6.05 1.30
C ASP A 90 -21.19 -6.02 -0.13
N THR A 91 -21.44 -4.92 -0.83
CA THR A 91 -20.98 -4.70 -2.20
C THR A 91 -19.85 -3.67 -2.24
N VAL A 92 -18.79 -3.98 -2.99
CA VAL A 92 -17.72 -3.03 -3.33
C VAL A 92 -17.66 -2.85 -4.83
N LEU A 93 -17.67 -1.58 -5.26
CA LEU A 93 -17.45 -1.20 -6.65
C LEU A 93 -15.95 -1.06 -6.91
N VAL A 94 -15.46 -1.65 -7.99
CA VAL A 94 -14.07 -1.55 -8.44
C VAL A 94 -14.03 -1.25 -9.94
N GLU A 95 -12.91 -0.73 -10.43
CA GLU A 95 -12.69 -0.60 -11.88
C GLU A 95 -12.60 -1.98 -12.56
N SER A 96 -12.84 -2.03 -13.86
CA SER A 96 -12.71 -3.24 -14.68
C SER A 96 -11.95 -2.89 -15.96
N PRO A 97 -10.65 -3.22 -16.06
CA PRO A 97 -9.85 -4.03 -15.12
C PRO A 97 -9.44 -3.27 -13.85
N THR A 98 -9.07 -4.02 -12.80
CA THR A 98 -8.48 -3.49 -11.55
C THR A 98 -7.38 -4.42 -11.01
N TYR A 99 -6.85 -4.10 -9.84
CA TYR A 99 -5.83 -4.89 -9.16
C TYR A 99 -6.38 -6.20 -8.60
N ASP A 100 -5.88 -7.33 -9.12
CA ASP A 100 -6.28 -8.69 -8.79
C ASP A 100 -6.25 -9.02 -7.28
N ARG A 101 -5.27 -8.47 -6.56
CA ARG A 101 -5.16 -8.70 -5.11
C ARG A 101 -6.23 -7.98 -4.31
N ALA A 102 -6.75 -6.85 -4.80
CA ALA A 102 -7.88 -6.19 -4.14
C ALA A 102 -9.14 -7.04 -4.24
N ILE A 103 -9.43 -7.59 -5.43
CA ILE A 103 -10.52 -8.55 -5.65
C ILE A 103 -10.37 -9.74 -4.70
N THR A 104 -9.17 -10.32 -4.63
CA THR A 104 -8.88 -11.45 -3.74
C THR A 104 -9.15 -11.11 -2.27
N THR A 105 -8.77 -9.91 -1.81
CA THR A 105 -9.05 -9.44 -0.44
C THR A 105 -10.56 -9.35 -0.17
N PHE A 106 -11.34 -8.76 -1.07
CA PHE A 106 -12.80 -8.63 -0.90
C PHE A 106 -13.50 -9.99 -0.96
N SER A 107 -13.19 -10.84 -1.94
CA SER A 107 -13.81 -12.16 -2.07
C SER A 107 -13.58 -13.04 -0.84
N ARG A 108 -12.39 -12.98 -0.22
CA ARG A 108 -12.09 -13.71 1.03
C ARG A 108 -12.93 -13.25 2.22
N ARG A 109 -13.40 -12.00 2.19
CA ARG A 109 -14.31 -11.44 3.22
C ARG A 109 -15.78 -11.82 2.98
N GLY A 110 -16.09 -12.44 1.85
CA GLY A 110 -17.46 -12.72 1.41
C GLY A 110 -18.18 -11.48 0.89
N VAL A 111 -17.42 -10.47 0.45
CA VAL A 111 -17.94 -9.23 -0.16
C VAL A 111 -18.18 -9.48 -1.65
N GLU A 112 -19.29 -8.95 -2.16
CA GLU A 112 -19.59 -8.95 -3.59
C GLU A 112 -18.80 -7.84 -4.29
N VAL A 113 -18.08 -8.20 -5.34
CA VAL A 113 -17.27 -7.25 -6.12
C VAL A 113 -17.96 -7.00 -7.45
N ILE A 114 -18.36 -5.75 -7.69
CA ILE A 114 -18.97 -5.32 -8.95
C ILE A 114 -17.96 -4.45 -9.70
N GLY A 115 -17.68 -4.83 -10.94
CA GLY A 115 -16.77 -4.10 -11.82
C GLY A 115 -17.49 -2.99 -12.59
N ILE A 116 -16.92 -1.79 -12.55
CA ILE A 116 -17.28 -0.64 -13.38
C ILE A 116 -16.31 -0.57 -14.57
N PRO A 117 -16.81 -0.55 -15.82
CA PRO A 117 -15.93 -0.46 -16.99
C PRO A 117 -14.94 0.70 -16.89
N LEU A 118 -13.66 0.42 -17.14
CA LEU A 118 -12.62 1.43 -17.18
C LEU A 118 -12.43 1.92 -18.62
N GLU A 119 -12.61 3.22 -18.83
CA GLU A 119 -12.33 3.93 -20.07
C GLU A 119 -10.94 4.58 -20.03
N GLU A 120 -10.48 5.18 -21.14
CA GLU A 120 -9.17 5.84 -21.21
C GLU A 120 -8.98 6.95 -20.16
N ASN A 121 -10.06 7.63 -19.78
CA ASN A 121 -10.03 8.75 -18.84
C ASN A 121 -10.49 8.38 -17.42
N GLY A 122 -10.67 7.09 -17.13
CA GLY A 122 -11.15 6.60 -15.83
C GLY A 122 -12.44 5.78 -15.93
N PRO A 123 -13.09 5.48 -14.80
CA PRO A 123 -14.28 4.62 -14.77
C PRO A 123 -15.49 5.26 -15.44
N ASP A 124 -16.31 4.46 -16.12
CA ASP A 124 -17.60 4.87 -16.67
C ASP A 124 -18.54 5.34 -15.55
N LEU A 125 -18.69 6.66 -15.44
CA LEU A 125 -19.52 7.28 -14.41
C LEU A 125 -21.02 7.02 -14.60
N ALA A 126 -21.47 6.69 -15.83
CA ALA A 126 -22.87 6.40 -16.10
C ALA A 126 -23.30 5.03 -15.53
N ALA A 127 -22.35 4.14 -15.26
CA ALA A 127 -22.59 2.83 -14.67
C ALA A 127 -22.87 2.86 -13.15
N PHE A 128 -22.69 4.01 -12.47
CA PHE A 128 -22.95 4.19 -11.03
C PHE A 128 -24.42 4.53 -10.68
N ARG A 129 -25.35 4.38 -11.62
CA ARG A 129 -26.78 4.77 -11.45
C ARG A 129 -27.61 3.78 -10.65
#